data_AF-A0A3D5KN07-F1
#
_entry.id   AF-A0A3D5KN07-F1
#
_cell.length_a   1.000
_cell.length_b   1.000
_cell.length_c   1.000
_cell.angle_alpha   90.00
_cell.angle_beta   90.00
_cell.angle_gamma   90.00
#
_symmetry.space_group_name_H-M   'P 1'
#
loop_
_entity.id
_entity.type
_entity.pdbx_description
1 polymer ?
#
loop_
_entity_poly.entity_id
_entity_poly.type
_entity_poly.pdbx_seq_one_letter_code
_entity_poly.pdbx_strand_id
1 'polypeptide(L)'
;MKVKLFLFFFLVVNLFQCDYKDIQPKCYHGTVIMSSCCTGSTFISLDSSIPIGKQMKWGEKEYANVIQVPNYLNVTGDIYLTLRPFDRDKDQSLFPPIQCYCFVVVGMDVPIYVATSYSSQPCNNSTYF
;
A
#
# COMPACT_ATOMS: atom_id res chain seq x y z
N MET A 1 -45.97 -15.21 -21.07
CA MET A 1 -44.73 -14.42 -21.26
C MET A 1 -44.15 -14.00 -19.90
N LYS A 2 -43.32 -14.84 -19.25
CA LYS A 2 -42.66 -14.47 -17.97
C LYS A 2 -41.18 -14.91 -17.88
N VAL A 3 -40.63 -15.47 -18.97
CA VAL A 3 -39.28 -16.07 -18.96
C VAL A 3 -38.19 -15.09 -19.47
N LYS A 4 -38.58 -14.01 -20.16
CA LYS A 4 -37.61 -13.05 -20.74
C LYS A 4 -37.02 -12.06 -19.73
N LEU A 5 -37.62 -11.88 -18.56
CA LEU A 5 -37.15 -10.90 -17.56
C LEU A 5 -36.02 -11.44 -16.67
N PHE A 6 -35.93 -12.76 -16.47
CA PHE A 6 -34.89 -13.37 -15.63
C PHE A 6 -33.51 -13.41 -16.28
N LEU A 7 -33.45 -13.52 -17.62
CA LEU A 7 -32.19 -13.54 -18.36
C LEU A 7 -31.45 -12.21 -18.32
N PHE A 8 -32.17 -11.09 -18.24
CA PHE A 8 -31.55 -9.77 -18.14
C PHE A 8 -30.92 -9.54 -16.76
N PHE A 9 -31.55 -10.05 -15.70
CA PHE A 9 -31.04 -9.90 -14.33
C PHE A 9 -29.75 -10.72 -14.12
N PHE A 10 -29.64 -11.91 -14.71
CA PHE A 10 -28.43 -12.74 -14.62
C PHE A 10 -27.23 -12.14 -15.37
N LEU A 11 -27.49 -11.35 -16.42
CA LEU A 11 -26.45 -10.70 -17.23
C LEU A 11 -25.81 -9.52 -16.49
N VAL A 12 -26.58 -8.79 -15.67
CA VAL A 12 -26.06 -7.64 -14.90
C VAL A 12 -25.25 -8.09 -13.67
N VAL A 13 -25.60 -9.23 -13.06
CA VAL A 13 -24.88 -9.76 -11.88
C VAL A 13 -23.48 -10.27 -12.24
N ASN A 14 -23.26 -10.73 -13.48
CA ASN A 14 -21.94 -11.20 -13.93
C ASN A 14 -20.95 -10.06 -14.23
N LEU A 15 -21.40 -8.81 -14.40
CA LEU A 15 -20.51 -7.67 -14.62
C LEU A 15 -19.83 -7.15 -13.34
N PHE A 16 -20.22 -7.68 -12.17
CA PHE A 16 -19.59 -7.32 -10.88
C PHE A 16 -18.54 -8.33 -10.40
N GLN A 17 -18.27 -9.40 -11.16
CA GLN A 17 -17.12 -10.27 -10.91
C GLN A 17 -15.88 -9.73 -11.61
N CYS A 18 -15.45 -8.52 -11.23
CA CYS A 18 -14.05 -8.19 -11.38
C CYS A 18 -13.29 -9.00 -10.33
N ASP A 19 -12.75 -10.14 -10.74
CA ASP A 19 -11.82 -10.91 -9.92
C ASP A 19 -10.55 -10.05 -9.78
N TYR A 20 -10.45 -9.29 -8.68
CA TYR A 20 -9.35 -8.36 -8.39
C TYR A 20 -7.98 -9.06 -8.20
N LYS A 21 -7.90 -10.36 -8.48
CA LYS A 21 -6.71 -11.19 -8.31
C LYS A 21 -5.68 -11.04 -9.44
N ASP A 22 -6.05 -10.47 -10.59
CA ASP A 22 -5.17 -10.33 -11.77
C ASP A 22 -4.66 -8.90 -12.02
N ILE A 23 -4.48 -8.13 -10.97
CA ILE A 23 -3.76 -6.87 -11.10
C ILE A 23 -2.28 -7.19 -10.91
N GLN A 24 -1.55 -7.22 -12.03
CA GLN A 24 -0.09 -7.24 -12.06
C GLN A 24 0.49 -6.34 -10.96
N PRO A 25 1.64 -6.68 -10.35
CA PRO A 25 2.28 -5.87 -9.32
C PRO A 25 2.27 -4.39 -9.72
N LYS A 26 1.34 -3.62 -9.17
CA LYS A 26 1.18 -2.21 -9.48
C LYS A 26 2.45 -1.55 -8.97
N CYS A 27 3.25 -1.03 -9.88
CA CYS A 27 4.29 -0.10 -9.51
C CYS A 27 3.61 1.16 -8.98
N TYR A 28 3.69 1.38 -7.68
CA TYR A 28 3.19 2.58 -7.03
C TYR A 28 4.30 3.62 -7.03
N HIS A 29 3.96 4.84 -7.46
CA HIS A 29 4.77 6.02 -7.22
C HIS A 29 4.30 6.72 -5.94
N GLY A 30 5.24 7.26 -5.18
CA GLY A 30 4.93 8.07 -4.02
C GLY A 30 6.14 8.81 -3.47
N THR A 31 5.93 9.51 -2.36
CA THR A 31 6.97 10.27 -1.67
C THR A 31 7.10 9.78 -0.23
N VAL A 32 8.34 9.53 0.22
CA VAL A 32 8.63 9.19 1.61
C VAL A 32 8.41 10.41 2.50
N ILE A 33 7.45 10.30 3.42
CA ILE A 33 7.12 11.35 4.40
C ILE A 33 8.14 11.31 5.54
N MET A 34 8.41 10.11 6.05
CA MET A 34 9.45 9.86 7.05
C MET A 34 9.85 8.38 7.04
N SER A 35 11.06 8.12 7.51
CA SER A 35 11.54 6.79 7.87
C SER A 35 12.06 6.85 9.30
N SER A 36 11.58 5.96 10.16
CA SER A 36 11.98 5.90 11.57
C SER A 36 12.61 4.55 11.87
N CYS A 37 13.88 4.57 12.23
CA CYS A 37 14.57 3.39 12.75
C CYS A 37 13.97 2.93 14.08
N CYS A 38 13.43 3.85 14.89
CA CYS A 38 12.87 3.53 16.21
C CYS A 38 11.57 2.73 16.11
N THR A 39 10.72 3.05 15.15
CA THR A 39 9.46 2.30 14.92
C THR A 39 9.62 1.21 13.86
N GLY A 40 10.82 1.08 13.28
CA GLY A 40 11.09 0.16 12.17
C GLY A 40 10.10 0.34 11.04
N SER A 41 9.74 1.58 10.71
CA SER A 41 8.64 1.88 9.80
C SER A 41 8.96 3.09 8.92
N THR A 42 8.50 3.00 7.68
CA THR A 42 8.57 4.05 6.67
C THR A 42 7.17 4.44 6.26
N PHE A 43 6.86 5.73 6.26
CA PHE A 43 5.54 6.23 5.88
C PHE A 43 5.61 6.95 4.54
N ILE A 44 4.71 6.60 3.65
CA ILE A 44 4.79 6.96 2.22
C ILE A 44 3.42 7.47 1.77
N SER A 45 3.41 8.65 1.15
CA SER A 45 2.23 9.16 0.43
C SER A 45 2.27 8.64 -0.99
N LEU A 46 1.23 7.93 -1.43
CA LEU A 46 1.17 7.36 -2.78
C LEU A 46 0.35 8.25 -3.73
N ASP A 47 0.84 8.40 -4.96
CA ASP A 47 0.21 9.19 -6.03
C ASP A 47 -0.83 8.39 -6.85
N SER A 48 -1.17 7.17 -6.41
CA SER A 48 -2.07 6.26 -7.11
C SER A 48 -3.47 6.85 -7.33
N SER A 49 -4.03 6.58 -8.51
CA SER A 49 -5.42 6.94 -8.87
C SER A 49 -6.47 6.20 -8.03
N ILE A 50 -6.12 5.04 -7.47
CA ILE A 50 -6.94 4.31 -6.51
C ILE A 50 -6.25 4.41 -5.13
N PRO A 51 -6.87 5.08 -4.15
CA PRO A 51 -6.30 5.17 -2.81
C PRO A 51 -6.35 3.80 -2.12
N ILE A 52 -5.23 3.39 -1.56
CA ILE A 52 -5.09 2.15 -0.77
C ILE A 52 -4.65 2.43 0.68
N GLY A 53 -4.25 3.67 0.94
CA GLY A 53 -3.90 4.22 2.23
C GLY A 53 -5.03 5.05 2.83
N LYS A 54 -4.66 5.88 3.80
CA LYS A 54 -5.58 6.77 4.51
C LYS A 54 -5.10 8.21 4.45
N GLN A 55 -6.04 9.15 4.46
CA GLN A 55 -5.71 10.56 4.63
C GLN A 55 -5.12 10.80 6.03
N MET A 56 -4.07 11.60 6.10
CA MET A 56 -3.47 12.00 7.36
C MET A 56 -2.81 13.37 7.26
N LYS A 57 -2.62 13.99 8.42
CA LYS A 57 -1.92 15.26 8.56
C LYS A 57 -0.59 15.02 9.27
N TRP A 58 0.49 15.56 8.70
CA TRP A 58 1.82 15.52 9.33
C TRP A 58 2.45 16.91 9.27
N GLY A 59 2.67 17.49 10.46
CA GLY A 59 2.98 18.91 10.58
C GLY A 59 1.84 19.76 10.01
N GLU A 60 2.19 20.68 9.11
CA GLU A 60 1.23 21.56 8.43
C GLU A 60 0.72 20.99 7.09
N LYS A 61 1.22 19.83 6.66
CA LYS A 61 0.86 19.21 5.38
C LYS A 61 -0.19 18.12 5.56
N GLU A 62 -1.14 18.08 4.63
CA GLU A 62 -2.12 16.99 4.50
C GLU A 62 -1.72 16.07 3.35
N TYR A 63 -1.86 14.77 3.58
CA TYR A 63 -1.54 13.71 2.63
C TYR A 63 -2.78 12.84 2.47
N ALA A 64 -3.23 12.62 1.23
CA ALA A 64 -4.51 11.97 0.96
C ALA A 64 -4.45 10.43 1.03
N ASN A 65 -3.27 9.83 0.82
CA ASN A 65 -3.14 8.40 0.56
C ASN A 65 -1.85 7.84 1.17
N VAL A 66 -1.79 7.82 2.50
CA VAL A 66 -0.60 7.37 3.22
C VAL A 66 -0.72 5.92 3.65
N ILE A 67 0.38 5.20 3.47
CA ILE A 67 0.59 3.85 3.97
C ILE A 67 1.80 3.80 4.89
N GLN A 68 1.85 2.76 5.71
CA GLN A 68 3.04 2.35 6.44
C GLN A 68 3.67 1.15 5.74
N VAL A 69 4.96 1.23 5.52
CA VAL A 69 5.80 0.11 5.08
C VAL A 69 6.67 -0.32 6.26
N PRO A 70 6.57 -1.58 6.72
CA PRO A 70 7.50 -2.10 7.72
C PRO A 70 8.93 -2.05 7.19
N ASN A 71 9.88 -1.85 8.11
CA ASN A 71 11.29 -1.58 7.88
C ASN A 71 11.63 -0.12 7.57
N TYR A 72 12.88 0.24 7.88
CA TYR A 72 13.48 1.51 7.49
C TYR A 72 13.97 1.41 6.05
N LEU A 73 13.34 2.17 5.14
CA LEU A 73 13.84 2.33 3.78
C LEU A 73 14.83 3.50 3.77
N ASN A 74 16.08 3.22 3.39
CA ASN A 74 17.13 4.24 3.26
C ASN A 74 16.98 5.03 1.94
N VAL A 75 15.81 5.63 1.76
CA VAL A 75 15.44 6.44 0.59
C VAL A 75 14.69 7.67 1.09
N THR A 76 14.95 8.83 0.49
CA THR A 76 14.24 10.08 0.76
C THR A 76 13.67 10.64 -0.54
N GLY A 77 12.54 11.34 -0.45
CA GLY A 77 11.87 11.88 -1.63
C GLY A 77 11.07 10.81 -2.38
N ASP A 78 11.17 10.84 -3.71
CA ASP A 78 10.37 9.98 -4.60
C ASP A 78 10.80 8.52 -4.51
N ILE A 79 9.81 7.63 -4.56
CA ILE A 79 10.00 6.19 -4.47
C ILE A 79 8.98 5.46 -5.34
N TYR A 80 9.46 4.40 -5.99
CA TYR A 80 8.68 3.47 -6.78
C TYR A 80 8.66 2.13 -6.07
N LEU A 81 7.48 1.55 -5.89
CA LEU A 81 7.24 0.42 -4.98
C LEU A 81 6.38 -0.64 -5.64
N THR A 82 6.69 -1.91 -5.42
CA THR A 82 5.69 -2.98 -5.57
C THR A 82 5.19 -3.38 -4.20
N LEU A 83 3.88 -3.27 -3.99
CA LEU A 83 3.26 -3.48 -2.67
C LEU A 83 2.40 -4.74 -2.66
N ARG A 84 2.36 -5.40 -1.51
CA ARG A 84 1.32 -6.36 -1.14
C ARG A 84 0.73 -6.01 0.22
N PRO A 85 -0.52 -6.39 0.51
CA PRO A 85 -1.07 -6.25 1.85
C PRO A 85 -0.18 -6.96 2.89
N PHE A 86 -0.06 -6.37 4.07
CA PHE A 86 0.57 -7.01 5.21
C PHE A 86 -0.28 -8.20 5.68
N ASP A 87 0.34 -9.36 5.81
CA ASP A 87 -0.26 -10.59 6.31
C ASP A 87 0.32 -10.88 7.68
N ARG A 88 -0.49 -10.70 8.73
CA ARG A 88 -0.03 -10.80 10.12
C ARG A 88 0.63 -12.15 10.43
N ASP A 89 0.11 -13.25 9.90
CA ASP A 89 0.61 -14.58 10.21
C ASP A 89 1.97 -14.86 9.55
N LYS A 90 2.26 -14.20 8.42
CA LYS A 90 3.51 -14.35 7.68
C LYS A 90 4.56 -13.30 8.04
N ASP A 91 4.12 -12.08 8.30
CA ASP A 91 4.99 -10.90 8.32
C ASP A 91 5.34 -10.44 9.72
N GLN A 92 4.53 -10.76 10.73
CA GLN A 92 4.76 -10.27 12.10
C GLN A 92 6.09 -10.76 12.69
N SER A 93 6.55 -11.96 12.33
CA SER A 93 7.85 -12.48 12.74
C SER A 93 9.02 -11.90 11.94
N LEU A 94 8.79 -11.47 10.69
CA LEU A 94 9.81 -10.89 9.80
C LEU A 94 10.03 -9.41 10.10
N PHE A 95 8.96 -8.72 10.49
CA PHE A 95 8.97 -7.31 10.88
C PHE A 95 8.45 -7.18 12.31
N PRO A 96 9.19 -7.70 13.30
CA PRO A 96 8.76 -7.62 14.69
C PRO A 96 8.67 -6.13 15.07
N PRO A 97 7.66 -5.74 15.87
CA PRO A 97 7.58 -4.38 16.38
C PRO A 97 8.86 -4.10 17.19
N ILE A 98 9.64 -3.13 16.73
CA ILE A 98 10.89 -2.75 17.40
C ILE A 98 10.50 -2.19 18.78
N GLN A 99 10.95 -2.86 19.84
CA GLN A 99 10.83 -2.36 21.20
C GLN A 99 11.87 -1.25 21.43
N CYS A 100 11.67 -0.10 20.79
CA CYS A 100 12.42 1.08 21.17
C CYS A 100 11.83 1.66 22.45
N TYR A 101 12.63 1.71 23.52
CA TYR A 101 12.33 2.40 24.78
C TYR A 101 12.22 3.93 24.63
N CYS A 102 12.30 4.46 23.41
CA CYS A 102 12.04 5.85 23.13
C CYS A 102 10.51 6.07 23.21
N PHE A 103 10.08 6.96 24.09
CA PHE A 103 8.70 7.43 24.30
C PHE A 103 8.04 8.09 23.07
N VAL A 104 8.48 7.80 21.85
CA VAL A 104 7.96 8.41 20.63
C VAL A 104 6.95 7.44 20.01
N VAL A 105 5.70 7.59 20.40
CA VAL A 105 4.55 6.98 19.72
C VAL A 105 4.41 7.67 18.36
N VAL A 106 5.20 7.25 17.36
CA VAL A 106 4.96 7.58 15.94
C VAL A 106 4.25 6.39 15.28
N GLY A 107 3.17 5.94 15.90
CA GLY A 107 2.21 5.05 15.25
C GLY A 107 1.19 5.92 14.54
N MET A 108 1.33 6.11 13.24
CA MET A 108 0.28 6.76 12.46
C MET A 108 -0.74 5.67 12.11
N ASP A 109 -2.02 5.91 12.42
CA ASP A 109 -3.11 4.96 12.16
C ASP A 109 -3.44 4.92 10.66
N VAL A 110 -2.54 4.30 9.89
CA VAL A 110 -2.61 4.10 8.44
C VAL A 110 -2.44 2.63 8.08
N PRO A 111 -2.99 2.17 6.94
CA PRO A 111 -2.83 0.78 6.49
C PRO A 111 -1.37 0.37 6.30
N ILE A 112 -1.04 -0.88 6.65
CA ILE A 112 0.29 -1.45 6.53
C ILE A 112 0.39 -2.29 5.25
N TYR A 113 1.42 -2.02 4.45
CA TYR A 113 1.75 -2.76 3.23
C TYR A 113 3.23 -3.18 3.25
N VAL A 114 3.53 -4.35 2.69
CA VAL A 114 4.91 -4.80 2.52
C VAL A 114 5.41 -4.40 1.13
N ALA A 115 6.50 -3.65 1.08
CA ALA A 115 7.24 -3.42 -0.15
C ALA A 115 8.02 -4.67 -0.53
N THR A 116 7.62 -5.30 -1.62
CA THR A 116 8.29 -6.49 -2.19
C THR A 116 9.48 -6.11 -3.08
N SER A 117 9.44 -4.89 -3.63
CA SER A 117 10.57 -4.24 -4.29
C SER A 117 10.42 -2.72 -4.18
N TYR A 118 11.54 -2.00 -4.22
CA TYR A 118 11.55 -0.53 -4.26
C TYR A 118 12.73 0.03 -5.04
N SER A 119 12.57 1.21 -5.61
CA SER A 119 13.58 1.93 -6.38
C SER A 119 13.38 3.44 -6.28
N SER A 120 14.45 4.22 -6.43
CA SER A 120 14.37 5.67 -6.67
C SER A 120 14.12 6.01 -8.14
N GLN A 121 14.17 5.01 -9.03
CA GLN A 121 13.90 5.13 -10.45
C GLN A 121 12.53 4.53 -10.80
N PRO A 122 11.85 5.04 -11.84
CA PRO A 122 10.60 4.47 -12.32
C PRO A 122 10.72 2.96 -12.59
N CYS A 123 9.63 2.22 -12.35
CA CYS A 123 9.62 0.81 -12.72
C CYS A 123 9.83 0.66 -14.22
N ASN A 124 10.89 -0.04 -14.60
CA ASN A 124 11.06 -0.49 -15.98
C ASN A 124 10.03 -1.58 -16.25
N ASN A 125 9.23 -1.43 -17.31
CA ASN A 125 8.23 -2.43 -17.74
C ASN A 125 8.83 -3.81 -18.13
N SER A 126 10.13 -4.03 -17.92
CA SER A 126 10.92 -5.12 -18.49
C SER A 126 11.53 -6.10 -17.48
N THR A 127 11.22 -6.00 -16.18
CA THR A 127 11.70 -6.97 -15.17
C THR A 127 10.59 -7.42 -14.24
N TYR A 128 9.68 -8.21 -14.80
CA TYR A 128 8.85 -9.16 -14.05
C TYR A 128 9.06 -10.54 -14.69
N PHE A 129 9.95 -11.34 -14.10
CA PHE A 129 10.10 -12.77 -14.35
C PHE A 129 9.86 -13.50 -13.03
#